data_AF-A0A1H3VXS2-F1
#
_entry.id   AF-A0A1H3VXS2-F1
#
_cell.length_a   1.000
_cell.length_b   1.000
_cell.length_c   1.000
_cell.angle_alpha   90.00
_cell.angle_beta   90.00
_cell.angle_gamma   90.00
#
_symmetry.space_group_name_H-M   'P 1'
#
loop_
_entity.id
_entity.type
_entity.pdbx_description
1 polymer ?
#
loop_
_entity_poly.entity_id
_entity_poly.type
_entity_poly.pdbx_seq_one_letter_code
_entity_poly.pdbx_strand_id
1 'polypeptide(L)'
;MIMLDRHVNLKGFLEGGPCYPMHWHSVLLNANLSQDEWRCIEYFQIRAREFLLNVEDLKLPGFFSLSIDHGGQKVTVESNAFPGRHRVKSLYLDFRHFIADKEPSKFQRTVNILSKNIDRSNPLQTFLSELKRNFLREASFGITANGRELSVARLVDLWFNTEFFHAGREEQEKERLEWLAVLHDDAAHQLLLWGVINTTHTVKSLYACVKDLCRTGSLSVNCPDPRIIFRDASN
;
A
#
# COMPACT_ATOMS: atom_id res chain seq x y z
N MET A 1 15.55 4.68 -25.05
CA MET A 1 16.13 4.03 -23.86
C MET A 1 15.28 2.80 -23.54
N ILE A 2 15.75 1.61 -23.89
CA ILE A 2 15.01 0.37 -23.65
C ILE A 2 15.24 0.02 -22.18
N MET A 3 14.27 0.31 -21.31
CA MET A 3 14.28 -0.23 -19.96
C MET A 3 14.16 -1.75 -20.08
N LEU A 4 15.20 -2.48 -19.67
CA LEU A 4 15.11 -3.92 -19.44
C LEU A 4 13.98 -4.12 -18.43
N ASP A 5 12.85 -4.65 -18.90
CA ASP A 5 11.62 -4.73 -18.15
C ASP A 5 11.77 -5.81 -17.07
N ARG A 6 12.27 -5.43 -15.89
CA ARG A 6 12.23 -6.31 -14.71
C ARG A 6 10.78 -6.57 -14.36
N HIS A 7 10.29 -7.75 -14.72
CA HIS A 7 8.95 -8.20 -14.33
C HIS A 7 8.86 -8.34 -12.81
N VAL A 8 7.84 -7.71 -12.22
CA VAL A 8 7.44 -7.95 -10.82
C VAL A 8 7.09 -9.42 -10.69
N ASN A 9 7.63 -10.09 -9.66
CA ASN A 9 7.31 -11.49 -9.45
C ASN A 9 5.91 -11.63 -8.85
N LEU A 10 4.95 -11.82 -9.74
CA LEU A 10 3.58 -12.15 -9.40
C LEU A 10 3.34 -13.66 -9.29
N LYS A 11 4.36 -14.49 -9.60
CA LYS A 11 4.29 -15.95 -9.49
C LYS A 11 4.15 -16.37 -8.01
N GLY A 12 3.35 -17.39 -7.72
CA GLY A 12 2.94 -17.75 -6.35
C GLY A 12 1.92 -16.80 -5.70
N PHE A 13 1.95 -15.49 -6.00
CA PHE A 13 0.92 -14.56 -5.54
C PHE A 13 -0.38 -14.72 -6.33
N LEU A 14 -0.30 -14.69 -7.66
CA LEU A 14 -1.48 -14.90 -8.52
C LEU A 14 -1.91 -16.37 -8.55
N GLU A 15 -0.97 -17.29 -8.37
CA GLU A 15 -1.25 -18.72 -8.39
C GLU A 15 -1.89 -19.18 -7.07
N GLY A 16 -1.76 -18.39 -5.99
CA GLY A 16 -2.13 -18.81 -4.65
C GLY A 16 -1.17 -19.84 -4.06
N GLY A 17 -1.43 -20.26 -2.82
CA GLY A 17 -0.70 -21.37 -2.20
C GLY A 17 -1.15 -22.73 -2.78
N PRO A 18 -0.37 -23.80 -2.61
CA PRO A 18 -0.76 -25.14 -3.08
C PRO A 18 -2.11 -25.62 -2.50
N CYS A 19 -2.52 -25.09 -1.35
CA CYS A 19 -3.81 -25.38 -0.71
C CYS A 19 -4.95 -24.45 -1.16
N TYR A 20 -4.65 -23.31 -1.80
CA TYR A 20 -5.62 -22.29 -2.19
C TYR A 20 -5.20 -21.66 -3.52
N PRO A 21 -5.34 -22.38 -4.64
CA PRO A 21 -5.01 -21.83 -5.94
C PRO A 21 -5.93 -20.65 -6.24
N MET A 22 -5.37 -19.48 -6.52
CA MET A 22 -6.18 -18.33 -6.91
C MET A 22 -6.50 -18.43 -8.40
N HIS A 23 -7.76 -18.64 -8.73
CA HIS A 23 -8.24 -18.56 -10.11
C HIS A 23 -8.57 -17.12 -10.44
N TRP A 24 -7.97 -16.57 -11.49
CA TRP A 24 -8.25 -15.20 -11.94
C TRP A 24 -9.20 -15.23 -13.13
N HIS A 25 -10.26 -14.43 -13.07
CA HIS A 25 -11.18 -14.24 -14.19
C HIS A 25 -11.07 -12.84 -14.75
N SER A 26 -11.25 -12.74 -16.07
CA SER A 26 -11.33 -11.49 -16.81
C SER A 26 -12.74 -10.89 -16.65
N VAL A 27 -12.82 -9.69 -16.10
CA VAL A 27 -14.08 -8.94 -15.97
C VAL A 27 -14.05 -7.74 -16.91
N LEU A 28 -15.03 -7.67 -17.81
CA LEU A 28 -15.21 -6.51 -18.70
C LEU A 28 -15.67 -5.29 -17.90
N LEU A 29 -15.00 -4.15 -18.10
CA LEU A 29 -15.48 -2.86 -17.62
C LEU A 29 -16.60 -2.35 -18.52
N ASN A 30 -17.62 -1.74 -17.91
CA ASN A 30 -18.66 -0.99 -18.60
C ASN A 30 -17.99 0.24 -19.22
N ALA A 31 -17.68 0.14 -20.51
CA ALA A 31 -16.77 1.04 -21.18
C ALA A 31 -17.29 2.49 -21.24
N ASN A 32 -16.60 3.40 -20.54
CA ASN A 32 -16.23 4.75 -20.98
C ASN A 32 -15.36 5.43 -19.91
N LEU A 33 -14.17 4.87 -19.64
CA LEU A 33 -13.17 5.54 -18.82
C LEU A 33 -12.74 6.85 -19.51
N SER A 34 -12.84 7.96 -18.79
CA SER A 34 -12.32 9.26 -19.24
C SER A 34 -10.80 9.23 -19.39
N GLN A 35 -10.25 10.20 -20.13
CA GLN A 35 -8.80 10.31 -20.31
C GLN A 35 -8.05 10.42 -18.98
N ASP A 36 -8.61 11.15 -18.02
CA ASP A 36 -8.01 11.32 -16.70
C ASP A 36 -8.12 10.07 -15.84
N GLU A 37 -9.24 9.32 -15.89
CA GLU A 37 -9.36 8.03 -15.21
C GLU A 37 -8.32 7.03 -15.73
N TRP A 38 -8.11 6.99 -17.05
CA TRP A 38 -7.03 6.20 -17.65
C TRP A 38 -5.65 6.60 -17.16
N ARG A 39 -5.34 7.90 -17.14
CA ARG A 39 -4.05 8.39 -16.62
C ARG A 39 -3.83 7.97 -15.17
N CYS A 40 -4.87 8.00 -14.34
CA CYS A 40 -4.76 7.58 -12.94
C CYS A 40 -4.40 6.10 -12.82
N ILE A 41 -5.03 5.24 -13.63
CA ILE A 41 -4.70 3.81 -13.67
C ILE A 41 -3.27 3.60 -14.18
N GLU A 42 -2.87 4.28 -15.26
CA GLU A 42 -1.50 4.22 -15.81
C GLU A 42 -0.46 4.65 -14.76
N TYR A 43 -0.69 5.75 -14.05
CA TYR A 43 0.19 6.19 -12.97
C TYR A 43 0.22 5.19 -11.81
N PHE A 44 -0.92 4.62 -11.43
CA PHE A 44 -0.96 3.59 -10.41
C PHE A 44 -0.15 2.35 -10.83
N GLN A 45 -0.28 1.87 -12.06
CA GLN A 45 0.50 0.74 -12.58
C GLN A 45 2.00 0.99 -12.46
N ILE A 46 2.47 2.15 -12.92
CA ILE A 46 3.89 2.52 -12.87
C ILE A 46 4.38 2.56 -11.43
N ARG A 47 3.68 3.28 -10.55
CA ARG A 47 4.09 3.43 -9.14
C ARG A 47 4.03 2.11 -8.37
N ALA A 48 2.98 1.32 -8.58
CA ALA A 48 2.85 0.00 -7.96
C ALA A 48 3.99 -0.93 -8.40
N ARG A 49 4.36 -0.92 -9.69
CA ARG A 49 5.50 -1.69 -10.18
C ARG A 49 6.80 -1.28 -9.50
N GLU A 50 7.11 0.01 -9.45
CA GLU A 50 8.31 0.55 -8.79
C GLU A 50 8.37 0.14 -7.31
N PHE A 51 7.27 0.39 -6.58
CA PHE A 51 7.12 0.03 -5.18
C PHE A 51 7.34 -1.47 -4.93
N LEU A 52 6.70 -2.34 -5.73
CA LEU A 52 6.80 -3.79 -5.54
C LEU A 52 8.21 -4.32 -5.84
N LEU A 53 8.89 -3.78 -6.85
CA LEU A 53 10.30 -4.12 -7.10
C LEU A 53 11.21 -3.71 -5.94
N ASN A 54 10.92 -2.57 -5.31
CA ASN A 54 11.67 -2.10 -4.15
C ASN A 54 11.42 -2.98 -2.91
N VAL A 55 10.17 -3.41 -2.68
CA VAL A 55 9.87 -4.40 -1.63
C VAL A 55 10.65 -5.70 -1.83
N GLU A 56 10.69 -6.22 -3.06
CA GLU A 56 11.43 -7.44 -3.40
C GLU A 56 12.95 -7.27 -3.18
N ASP A 57 13.52 -6.12 -3.53
CA ASP A 57 14.95 -5.83 -3.35
C ASP A 57 15.38 -5.77 -1.88
N LEU A 58 14.48 -5.29 -1.00
CA LEU A 58 14.74 -5.23 0.43
C LEU A 58 14.83 -6.61 1.10
N LYS A 59 14.33 -7.67 0.44
CA LYS A 59 14.35 -9.06 0.95
C LYS A 59 13.81 -9.17 2.38
N LEU A 60 12.75 -8.42 2.66
CA LEU A 60 12.10 -8.46 3.96
C LEU A 60 11.44 -9.84 4.16
N PRO A 61 11.40 -10.36 5.39
CA PRO A 61 10.75 -11.63 5.66
C PRO A 61 9.25 -11.52 5.38
N GLY A 62 8.64 -12.65 4.99
CA GLY A 62 7.21 -12.72 4.70
C GLY A 62 6.31 -12.45 5.92
N PHE A 63 6.87 -12.43 7.13
CA PHE A 63 6.19 -12.07 8.36
C PHE A 63 6.98 -11.00 9.12
N PHE A 64 6.30 -9.89 9.39
CA PHE A 64 6.86 -8.75 10.11
C PHE A 64 6.06 -8.56 11.41
N SER A 65 6.66 -8.89 12.55
CA SER A 65 6.05 -8.72 13.86
C SER A 65 6.41 -7.37 14.46
N LEU A 66 5.47 -6.80 15.20
CA LEU A 66 5.66 -5.55 15.93
C LEU A 66 5.42 -5.80 17.41
N SER A 67 6.38 -5.43 18.25
CA SER A 67 6.20 -5.31 19.69
C SER A 67 6.23 -3.83 20.06
N ILE A 68 5.26 -3.39 20.85
CA ILE A 68 5.16 -2.01 21.34
C ILE A 68 5.22 -2.06 22.85
N ASP A 69 6.21 -1.41 23.43
CA ASP A 69 6.35 -1.29 24.89
C ASP A 69 6.08 0.16 25.34
N HIS A 70 5.22 0.27 26.35
CA HIS A 70 4.83 1.53 26.99
C HIS A 70 5.41 1.68 28.41
N GLY A 71 6.20 0.72 28.89
CA GLY A 71 6.73 0.69 30.26
C GLY A 71 7.91 1.63 30.54
N GLY A 72 8.53 2.18 29.49
CA GLY A 72 9.68 3.08 29.59
C GLY A 72 9.33 4.58 29.55
N GLN A 73 10.35 5.44 29.63
CA GLN A 73 10.20 6.89 29.42
C GLN A 73 9.73 7.25 27.99
N LYS A 74 10.01 6.36 27.03
CA LYS A 74 9.58 6.48 25.63
C LYS A 74 8.99 5.17 25.17
N VAL A 75 8.05 5.25 24.23
CA VAL A 75 7.51 4.12 23.50
C VAL A 75 8.62 3.56 22.61
N THR A 76 8.94 2.28 22.82
CA THR A 76 9.84 1.53 21.95
C THR A 76 9.01 0.65 21.03
N VAL A 77 9.54 0.46 19.83
CA VAL A 77 8.94 -0.42 18.84
C VAL A 77 10.05 -1.29 18.32
N GLU A 78 9.84 -2.60 18.41
CA GLU A 78 10.77 -3.59 17.92
C GLU A 78 10.11 -4.43 16.84
N SER A 79 10.89 -4.71 15.80
CA SER A 79 10.53 -5.59 14.72
C SER A 79 11.66 -6.56 14.46
N ASN A 80 11.28 -7.78 14.09
CA ASN A 80 12.20 -8.86 13.80
C ASN A 80 13.07 -8.63 12.55
N ALA A 81 12.83 -7.55 11.79
CA ALA A 81 13.36 -7.43 10.43
C ALA A 81 13.58 -6.00 9.93
N PHE A 82 13.85 -5.04 10.82
CA PHE A 82 14.15 -3.68 10.40
C PHE A 82 15.52 -3.61 9.70
N PRO A 83 15.60 -3.30 8.39
CA PRO A 83 16.87 -3.28 7.66
C PRO A 83 17.64 -1.96 7.86
N GLY A 84 17.16 -1.07 8.73
CA GLY A 84 17.70 0.25 8.99
C GLY A 84 17.07 1.36 8.13
N ARG A 85 17.03 2.58 8.68
CA ARG A 85 16.36 3.77 8.09
C ARG A 85 16.80 4.09 6.67
N HIS A 86 18.11 4.04 6.42
CA HIS A 86 18.67 4.37 5.12
C HIS A 86 18.19 3.42 4.01
N ARG A 87 18.00 2.13 4.33
CA ARG A 87 17.56 1.13 3.34
C ARG A 87 16.08 1.29 2.98
N VAL A 88 15.24 1.64 3.94
CA VAL A 88 13.78 1.77 3.74
C VAL A 88 13.34 3.11 3.13
N LYS A 89 14.24 4.09 3.06
CA LYS A 89 13.95 5.43 2.55
C LYS A 89 13.38 5.43 1.13
N SER A 90 13.92 4.62 0.21
CA SER A 90 13.38 4.53 -1.15
C SER A 90 11.97 3.93 -1.15
N LEU A 91 11.74 2.87 -0.36
CA LEU A 91 10.46 2.17 -0.27
C LEU A 91 9.36 3.12 0.21
N TYR A 92 9.70 3.91 1.22
CA TYR A 92 8.90 5.00 1.73
C TYR A 92 8.50 5.96 0.60
N LEU A 93 9.47 6.52 -0.12
CA LEU A 93 9.22 7.46 -1.22
C LEU A 93 8.23 6.89 -2.25
N ASP A 94 8.39 5.62 -2.60
CA ASP A 94 7.47 4.94 -3.52
C ASP A 94 6.07 4.77 -2.92
N PHE A 95 5.97 4.44 -1.63
CA PHE A 95 4.70 4.23 -0.94
C PHE A 95 3.83 5.49 -0.83
N ARG A 96 4.47 6.67 -0.65
CA ARG A 96 3.78 7.96 -0.50
C ARG A 96 2.76 8.23 -1.62
N HIS A 97 3.06 7.76 -2.83
CA HIS A 97 2.21 7.90 -4.01
C HIS A 97 0.83 7.24 -3.89
N PHE A 98 0.64 6.30 -2.96
CA PHE A 98 -0.63 5.60 -2.75
C PHE A 98 -1.54 6.24 -1.70
N ILE A 99 -0.98 7.08 -0.82
CA ILE A 99 -1.69 7.66 0.33
C ILE A 99 -1.91 9.17 0.21
N ALA A 100 -0.97 9.90 -0.39
CA ALA A 100 -1.03 11.36 -0.43
C ALA A 100 -2.21 11.85 -1.30
N ASP A 101 -2.93 12.86 -0.81
CA ASP A 101 -4.23 13.25 -1.35
C ASP A 101 -4.22 13.73 -2.80
N LYS A 102 -3.12 14.36 -3.22
CA LYS A 102 -2.99 14.99 -4.53
C LYS A 102 -2.36 14.08 -5.57
N GLU A 103 -1.99 12.85 -5.21
CA GLU A 103 -1.31 11.92 -6.12
C GLU A 103 -2.32 11.25 -7.07
N PRO A 104 -2.09 11.27 -8.39
CA PRO A 104 -2.94 10.56 -9.36
C PRO A 104 -3.03 9.06 -9.10
N SER A 105 -1.96 8.47 -8.56
CA SER A 105 -1.82 7.06 -8.20
C SER A 105 -2.39 6.71 -6.82
N LYS A 106 -3.14 7.61 -6.17
CA LYS A 106 -3.74 7.34 -4.86
C LYS A 106 -4.58 6.06 -4.92
N PHE A 107 -4.33 5.12 -4.00
CA PHE A 107 -4.91 3.78 -4.01
C PHE A 107 -6.45 3.81 -4.11
N GLN A 108 -7.07 4.61 -3.25
CA GLN A 108 -8.53 4.76 -3.22
C GLN A 108 -9.10 5.31 -4.53
N ARG A 109 -8.36 6.20 -5.20
CA ARG A 109 -8.81 6.79 -6.47
C ARG A 109 -8.91 5.71 -7.53
N THR A 110 -7.87 4.89 -7.67
CA THR A 110 -7.87 3.75 -8.59
C THR A 110 -9.01 2.78 -8.28
N VAL A 111 -9.20 2.39 -7.01
CA VAL A 111 -10.32 1.52 -6.62
C VAL A 111 -11.68 2.12 -7.00
N ASN A 112 -11.91 3.40 -6.68
CA ASN A 112 -13.18 4.07 -7.00
C ASN A 112 -13.43 4.13 -8.51
N ILE A 113 -12.39 4.36 -9.33
CA ILE A 113 -12.49 4.35 -10.79
C ILE A 113 -12.95 2.97 -11.27
N LEU A 114 -12.32 1.89 -10.79
CA LEU A 114 -12.70 0.54 -11.16
C LEU A 114 -14.14 0.23 -10.72
N SER A 115 -14.47 0.43 -9.44
CA SER A 115 -15.82 0.17 -8.90
C SER A 115 -16.92 0.93 -9.63
N LYS A 116 -16.67 2.17 -10.08
CA LYS A 116 -17.65 2.94 -10.84
C LYS A 116 -17.93 2.33 -12.23
N ASN A 117 -16.96 1.63 -12.82
CA ASN A 117 -17.03 1.10 -14.18
C ASN A 117 -17.30 -0.42 -14.22
N ILE A 118 -17.76 -1.01 -13.13
CA ILE A 118 -18.14 -2.42 -13.02
C ILE A 118 -19.61 -2.50 -12.60
N ASP A 119 -20.35 -3.49 -13.10
CA ASP A 119 -21.71 -3.74 -12.62
C ASP A 119 -21.76 -3.93 -11.09
N ARG A 120 -22.76 -3.36 -10.41
CA ARG A 120 -22.90 -3.48 -8.95
C ARG A 120 -23.09 -4.93 -8.50
N SER A 121 -23.68 -5.78 -9.33
CA SER A 121 -23.87 -7.21 -9.07
C SER A 121 -22.60 -8.04 -9.26
N ASN A 122 -21.55 -7.46 -9.84
CA ASN A 122 -20.31 -8.17 -10.08
C ASN A 122 -19.56 -8.44 -8.76
N PRO A 123 -19.13 -9.68 -8.49
CA PRO A 123 -18.38 -10.02 -7.27
C PRO A 123 -17.09 -9.22 -7.05
N LEU A 124 -16.50 -8.68 -8.12
CA LEU A 124 -15.33 -7.79 -8.06
C LEU A 124 -15.62 -6.53 -7.24
N GLN A 125 -16.88 -6.07 -7.15
CA GLN A 125 -17.24 -4.93 -6.30
C GLN A 125 -16.95 -5.19 -4.83
N THR A 126 -17.29 -6.39 -4.35
CA THR A 126 -17.02 -6.79 -2.96
C THR A 126 -15.52 -6.87 -2.75
N PHE A 127 -14.78 -7.55 -3.63
CA PHE A 127 -13.32 -7.62 -3.55
C PHE A 127 -12.67 -6.24 -3.49
N LEU A 128 -13.02 -5.32 -4.39
CA LEU A 128 -12.48 -3.95 -4.41
C LEU A 128 -12.80 -3.18 -3.13
N SER A 129 -14.01 -3.37 -2.59
CA SER A 129 -14.44 -2.76 -1.33
C SER A 129 -13.64 -3.28 -0.15
N GLU A 130 -13.41 -4.59 -0.07
CA GLU A 130 -12.57 -5.20 0.96
C GLU A 130 -11.12 -4.77 0.83
N LEU A 131 -10.60 -4.70 -0.39
CA LEU A 131 -9.25 -4.26 -0.67
C LEU A 131 -9.02 -2.82 -0.20
N LYS A 132 -9.98 -1.92 -0.47
CA LYS A 132 -9.97 -0.55 0.02
C LYS A 132 -10.04 -0.48 1.54
N ARG A 133 -10.93 -1.27 2.17
CA ARG A 133 -11.07 -1.35 3.62
C ARG A 133 -9.77 -1.82 4.28
N ASN A 134 -9.16 -2.88 3.74
CA ASN A 134 -7.91 -3.43 4.26
C ASN A 134 -6.77 -2.42 4.10
N PHE A 135 -6.60 -1.82 2.91
CA PHE A 135 -5.57 -0.79 2.70
C PHE A 135 -5.72 0.35 3.71
N LEU A 136 -6.95 0.85 3.90
CA LEU A 136 -7.24 1.92 4.84
C LEU A 136 -6.94 1.53 6.28
N ARG A 137 -7.34 0.34 6.70
CA ARG A 137 -7.07 -0.17 8.05
C ARG A 137 -5.57 -0.20 8.33
N GLU A 138 -4.79 -0.80 7.41
CA GLU A 138 -3.34 -0.91 7.59
C GLU A 138 -2.63 0.45 7.49
N ALA A 139 -3.06 1.34 6.59
CA ALA A 139 -2.49 2.69 6.44
C ALA A 139 -2.89 3.64 7.58
N SER A 140 -3.97 3.34 8.29
CA SER A 140 -4.43 4.11 9.46
C SER A 140 -3.93 3.53 10.78
N PHE A 141 -3.30 2.36 10.76
CA PHE A 141 -2.68 1.79 11.96
C PHE A 141 -1.71 2.80 12.55
N GLY A 142 -1.70 2.90 13.87
CA GLY A 142 -0.92 3.88 14.59
C GLY A 142 -0.80 3.55 16.05
N ILE A 143 -0.10 4.41 16.76
CA ILE A 143 0.00 4.35 18.21
C ILE A 143 -0.69 5.56 18.83
N THR A 144 -1.11 5.40 20.08
CA THR A 144 -1.62 6.50 20.89
C THR A 144 -0.62 6.78 22.00
N ALA A 145 -0.16 8.02 22.11
CA ALA A 145 0.65 8.48 23.23
C ALA A 145 0.16 9.86 23.68
N ASN A 146 0.04 10.07 24.99
CA ASN A 146 -0.43 11.33 25.58
C ASN A 146 -1.76 11.84 24.98
N GLY A 147 -2.69 10.93 24.66
CA GLY A 147 -4.00 11.26 24.09
C GLY A 147 -3.97 11.72 22.62
N ARG A 148 -2.81 11.65 21.95
CA ARG A 148 -2.65 11.93 20.51
C ARG A 148 -2.40 10.63 19.77
N GLU A 149 -2.91 10.54 18.54
CA GLU A 149 -2.72 9.40 17.65
C GLU A 149 -1.64 9.72 16.60
N LEU A 150 -0.76 8.75 16.36
CA LEU A 150 0.24 8.78 15.29
C LEU A 150 0.03 7.58 14.36
N SER A 151 -0.71 7.80 13.28
CA SER A 151 -0.96 6.80 12.24
C SER A 151 0.20 6.70 11.24
N VAL A 152 0.27 5.59 10.50
CA VAL A 152 1.22 5.38 9.39
C VAL A 152 1.08 6.47 8.33
N ALA A 153 -0.16 6.84 7.97
CA ALA A 153 -0.39 7.97 7.06
C ALA A 153 0.19 9.28 7.61
N ARG A 154 0.03 9.55 8.92
CA ARG A 154 0.62 10.74 9.55
C ARG A 154 2.14 10.64 9.65
N LEU A 155 2.70 9.48 9.93
CA LEU A 155 4.15 9.21 9.92
C LEU A 155 4.75 9.52 8.55
N VAL A 156 4.11 9.07 7.47
CA VAL A 156 4.56 9.41 6.11
C VAL A 156 4.54 10.92 5.91
N ASP A 157 3.44 11.58 6.27
CA ASP A 157 3.34 13.03 6.10
C ASP A 157 4.30 13.81 6.99
N LEU A 158 4.61 13.35 8.21
CA LEU A 158 5.56 14.02 9.08
C LEU A 158 7.01 13.74 8.68
N TRP A 159 7.42 12.47 8.69
CA TRP A 159 8.83 12.11 8.48
C TRP A 159 9.30 12.43 7.08
N PHE A 160 8.50 12.20 6.04
CA PHE A 160 9.01 12.42 4.69
C PHE A 160 9.14 13.89 4.36
N ASN A 161 8.13 14.65 4.74
CA ASN A 161 8.05 16.04 4.39
C ASN A 161 9.11 16.86 5.14
N THR A 162 9.39 16.51 6.38
CA THR A 162 10.42 17.15 7.20
C THR A 162 11.82 16.68 6.84
N GLU A 163 12.03 15.37 6.65
CA GLU A 163 13.34 14.77 6.42
C GLU A 163 13.81 14.86 4.96
N PHE A 164 12.90 14.89 3.98
CA PHE A 164 13.27 14.84 2.56
C PHE A 164 12.95 16.10 1.76
N PHE A 165 12.03 16.95 2.22
CA PHE A 165 11.56 18.08 1.42
C PHE A 165 11.89 19.46 2.01
N HIS A 166 12.50 19.56 3.19
CA HIS A 166 13.18 20.70 3.86
C HIS A 166 12.67 22.15 3.71
N ALA A 167 11.56 22.42 3.01
CA ALA A 167 11.10 23.77 2.69
C ALA A 167 9.70 24.02 3.29
N GLY A 168 9.59 25.06 4.13
CA GLY A 168 8.32 25.67 4.54
C GLY A 168 7.45 24.86 5.51
N ARG A 169 8.05 24.04 6.39
CA ARG A 169 7.34 23.03 7.20
C ARG A 169 7.70 23.05 8.68
N GLU A 170 7.88 24.24 9.25
CA GLU A 170 8.25 24.41 10.67
C GLU A 170 7.25 23.74 11.62
N GLU A 171 5.95 23.81 11.33
CA GLU A 171 4.91 23.16 12.15
C GLU A 171 5.04 21.62 12.15
N GLN A 172 5.33 21.03 10.99
CA GLN A 172 5.51 19.58 10.85
C GLN A 172 6.80 19.12 11.53
N GLU A 173 7.86 19.91 11.46
CA GLU A 173 9.11 19.61 12.18
C GLU A 173 8.93 19.72 13.69
N LYS A 174 8.22 20.74 14.16
CA LYS A 174 7.85 20.87 15.58
C LYS A 174 7.06 19.65 16.04
N GLU A 175 6.05 19.23 15.29
CA GLU A 175 5.26 18.03 15.62
C GLU A 175 6.12 16.76 15.60
N ARG A 176 7.04 16.63 14.65
CA ARG A 176 8.00 15.52 14.64
C ARG A 176 8.86 15.49 15.91
N LEU A 177 9.39 16.64 16.33
CA LEU A 177 10.17 16.77 17.56
C LEU A 177 9.35 16.44 18.82
N GLU A 178 8.08 16.85 18.86
CA GLU A 178 7.15 16.46 19.94
C GLU A 178 6.96 14.95 20.02
N TRP A 179 6.81 14.27 18.87
CA TRP A 179 6.74 12.82 18.82
C TRP A 179 8.05 12.14 19.20
N LEU A 180 9.20 12.66 18.77
CA LEU A 180 10.53 12.16 19.16
C LEU A 180 10.82 12.32 20.66
N ALA A 181 10.10 13.20 21.36
CA ALA A 181 10.18 13.29 22.83
C ALA A 181 9.56 12.06 23.51
N VAL A 182 8.58 11.40 22.88
CA VAL A 182 7.85 10.26 23.45
C VAL A 182 8.13 8.94 22.74
N LEU A 183 8.71 8.96 21.54
CA LEU A 183 9.09 7.79 20.75
C LEU A 183 10.59 7.62 20.71
N HIS A 184 11.04 6.37 20.77
CA HIS A 184 12.40 6.06 20.35
C HIS A 184 12.60 6.42 18.88
N ASP A 185 13.80 6.86 18.51
CA ASP A 185 14.08 7.45 17.20
C ASP A 185 13.85 6.43 16.05
N ASP A 186 14.13 5.15 16.29
CA ASP A 186 13.82 4.06 15.35
C ASP A 186 12.36 3.61 15.38
N ALA A 187 11.60 3.94 16.44
CA ALA A 187 10.25 3.41 16.60
C ALA A 187 9.31 3.90 15.50
N ALA A 188 9.44 5.17 15.11
CA ALA A 188 8.67 5.77 14.02
C ALA A 188 8.92 5.06 12.69
N HIS A 189 10.17 4.73 12.36
CA HIS A 189 10.50 4.02 11.13
C HIS A 189 10.05 2.56 11.17
N GLN A 190 10.11 1.90 12.33
CA GLN A 190 9.61 0.53 12.45
C GLN A 190 8.08 0.45 12.34
N LEU A 191 7.35 1.39 12.95
CA LEU A 191 5.90 1.55 12.76
C LEU A 191 5.54 1.82 11.30
N LEU A 192 6.27 2.74 10.68
CA LEU A 192 6.08 3.07 9.28
C LEU A 192 6.35 1.87 8.37
N LEU A 193 7.47 1.16 8.58
CA LEU A 193 7.80 -0.04 7.82
C LEU A 193 6.70 -1.09 7.97
N TRP A 194 6.21 -1.33 9.19
CA TRP A 194 5.11 -2.25 9.45
C TRP A 194 3.88 -1.92 8.57
N GLY A 195 3.44 -0.66 8.58
CA GLY A 195 2.27 -0.24 7.80
C GLY A 195 2.48 -0.36 6.28
N VAL A 196 3.69 -0.05 5.80
CA VAL A 196 4.05 -0.18 4.38
C VAL A 196 4.06 -1.65 3.94
N ILE A 197 4.60 -2.54 4.78
CA ILE A 197 4.64 -3.97 4.47
C ILE A 197 3.24 -4.59 4.52
N ASN A 198 2.42 -4.23 5.50
CA ASN A 198 1.05 -4.74 5.56
C ASN A 198 0.16 -4.21 4.44
N THR A 199 0.37 -2.99 3.96
CA THR A 199 -0.35 -2.47 2.78
C THR A 199 0.16 -3.07 1.47
N THR A 200 1.35 -3.69 1.45
CA THR A 200 1.93 -4.24 0.22
C THR A 200 1.02 -5.27 -0.45
N HIS A 201 0.35 -6.14 0.33
CA HIS A 201 -0.57 -7.13 -0.24
C HIS A 201 -1.72 -6.46 -0.99
N THR A 202 -2.29 -5.37 -0.45
CA THR A 202 -3.38 -4.65 -1.10
C THR A 202 -2.93 -3.93 -2.37
N VAL A 203 -1.74 -3.32 -2.36
CA VAL A 203 -1.14 -2.71 -3.56
C VAL A 203 -0.87 -3.76 -4.63
N LYS A 204 -0.28 -4.91 -4.25
CA LYS A 204 0.01 -6.04 -5.15
C LYS A 204 -1.26 -6.62 -5.76
N SER A 205 -2.31 -6.80 -4.97
CA SER A 205 -3.63 -7.24 -5.43
C SER A 205 -4.26 -6.26 -6.42
N LEU A 206 -4.29 -4.97 -6.12
CA LEU A 206 -4.86 -3.98 -7.03
C LEU A 206 -4.05 -3.89 -8.34
N TYR A 207 -2.71 -3.94 -8.23
CA TYR A 207 -1.82 -3.98 -9.38
C TYR A 207 -2.10 -5.20 -10.25
N ALA A 208 -2.27 -6.38 -9.68
CA ALA A 208 -2.65 -7.58 -10.40
C ALA A 208 -3.96 -7.42 -11.19
N CYS A 209 -4.94 -6.70 -10.64
CA CYS A 209 -6.19 -6.41 -11.34
C CYS A 209 -5.99 -5.54 -12.57
N VAL A 210 -5.13 -4.52 -12.47
CA VAL A 210 -5.01 -3.50 -13.52
C VAL A 210 -3.80 -3.68 -14.43
N LYS A 211 -2.82 -4.55 -14.13
CA LYS A 211 -1.53 -4.61 -14.85
C LYS A 211 -1.65 -4.79 -16.37
N ASP A 212 -2.68 -5.51 -16.83
CA ASP A 212 -2.90 -5.82 -18.24
C ASP A 212 -3.95 -4.87 -18.87
N LEU A 213 -4.53 -3.98 -18.06
CA LEU A 213 -5.51 -3.02 -18.54
C LEU A 213 -4.83 -1.98 -19.41
N CYS A 214 -5.16 -1.99 -20.70
CA CYS A 214 -4.61 -1.08 -21.69
C CYS A 214 -5.72 -0.41 -22.51
N ARG A 215 -5.46 0.82 -22.98
CA ARG A 215 -6.44 1.62 -23.75
C ARG A 215 -6.89 0.98 -25.06
N THR A 216 -6.08 0.10 -25.64
CA THR A 216 -6.26 -0.44 -26.99
C THR A 216 -6.75 -1.89 -27.00
N GLY A 217 -7.13 -2.45 -25.85
CA GLY A 217 -7.52 -3.85 -25.70
C GLY A 217 -8.91 -4.04 -25.08
N SER A 218 -9.28 -5.31 -24.91
CA SER A 218 -10.38 -5.70 -24.02
C SER A 218 -10.15 -5.06 -22.65
N LEU A 219 -11.11 -4.27 -22.17
CA LEU A 219 -11.14 -3.65 -20.85
C LEU A 219 -11.38 -4.72 -19.78
N SER A 220 -10.46 -5.66 -19.66
CA SER A 220 -10.53 -6.75 -18.71
C SER A 220 -9.62 -6.48 -17.54
N VAL A 221 -10.20 -6.53 -16.34
CA VAL A 221 -9.42 -6.59 -15.10
C VAL A 221 -9.38 -8.04 -14.61
N ASN A 222 -8.23 -8.45 -14.08
CA ASN A 222 -8.08 -9.76 -13.46
C ASN A 222 -8.69 -9.68 -12.04
N CYS A 223 -9.57 -10.61 -11.65
CA CYS A 223 -10.08 -10.71 -10.28
C CYS A 223 -9.85 -12.11 -9.71
N PRO A 224 -9.39 -12.28 -8.45
CA PRO A 224 -9.39 -13.59 -7.80
C PRO A 224 -10.82 -14.14 -7.68
N ASP A 225 -10.97 -15.47 -7.77
CA ASP A 225 -12.28 -16.14 -7.73
C ASP A 225 -12.99 -15.80 -6.42
N PRO A 226 -14.14 -15.10 -6.48
CA PRO A 226 -14.85 -14.65 -5.29
C PRO A 226 -15.25 -15.79 -4.37
N ARG A 227 -15.39 -17.02 -4.87
CA ARG A 227 -15.73 -18.21 -4.06
C ARG A 227 -14.63 -18.60 -3.07
N ILE A 228 -13.40 -18.16 -3.31
CA ILE A 228 -12.23 -18.47 -2.49
C ILE A 228 -12.06 -17.41 -1.37
N ILE A 229 -12.45 -16.16 -1.65
CA ILE A 229 -12.18 -15.01 -0.78
C ILE A 229 -13.04 -15.03 0.50
N PHE A 230 -14.26 -15.58 0.45
CA PHE A 230 -15.23 -15.50 1.55
C PHE A 230 -15.25 -16.70 2.50
N ARG A 231 -14.43 -17.75 2.28
CA ARG A 231 -14.46 -18.94 3.16
C ARG A 231 -13.76 -18.76 4.51
N ASP A 232 -12.85 -17.80 4.63
CA ASP A 232 -12.01 -17.64 5.83
C ASP A 232 -12.47 -16.57 6.83
N ALA A 233 -13.56 -15.84 6.56
CA ALA A 233 -14.10 -14.86 7.50
C ALA A 233 -15.06 -15.47 8.56
N SER A 234 -15.20 -16.79 8.59
CA SER A 234 -16.23 -17.51 9.38
C SER A 234 -15.65 -18.61 10.28
N ASN A 235 -14.45 -18.43 10.84
CA ASN A 235 -13.91 -19.29 11.91
C ASN A 235 -13.15 -18.46 12.95
#